data_AF-A0A943QBX2-F1
#
_entry.id   AF-A0A943QBX2-F1
#
_cell.length_a   1.000
_cell.length_b   1.000
_cell.length_c   1.000
_cell.angle_alpha   90.00
_cell.angle_beta   90.00
_cell.angle_gamma   90.00
#
_symmetry.space_group_name_H-M   'P 1'
#
loop_
_entity.id
_entity.type
_entity.pdbx_description
1 polymer ?
#
loop_
_entity_poly.entity_id
_entity_poly.type
_entity_poly.pdbx_seq_one_letter_code
_entity_poly.pdbx_strand_id
1 'polypeptide(L)'
;MVKNLQVYKCGVCGNIVEILNVGGGQLVCCGKPMNLLEENTVDAAVEKHIPVAEVKDGEVHVKVGEVEHPMLAEHFIQWVEVITKDGQVLRQNLNAGEKPVAVFKVDGEVDRVREYCNLHGLWSTK
;
A
#
# COMPACT_ATOMS: atom_id res chain seq x y z
N MET A 1 -12.50 -0.03 -15.56
CA MET A 1 -11.62 -1.06 -16.17
C MET A 1 -10.45 -1.31 -15.26
N VAL A 2 -9.95 -2.54 -15.21
CA VAL A 2 -8.76 -2.92 -14.44
C VAL A 2 -7.54 -2.14 -14.96
N LYS A 3 -6.67 -1.69 -14.06
CA LYS A 3 -5.43 -0.95 -14.37
C LYS A 3 -4.24 -1.61 -13.69
N ASN A 4 -3.05 -1.43 -14.25
CA ASN A 4 -1.81 -1.81 -13.57
C ASN A 4 -1.73 -1.15 -12.19
N LEU A 5 -1.07 -1.84 -11.25
CA LEU A 5 -0.89 -1.46 -9.85
C LEU A 5 -2.17 -1.41 -9.01
N GLN A 6 -3.35 -1.72 -9.57
CA GLN A 6 -4.53 -1.90 -8.73
C GLN A 6 -4.35 -3.11 -7.82
N VAL A 7 -4.78 -2.96 -6.57
CA VAL A 7 -4.71 -4.01 -5.56
C VAL A 7 -6.12 -4.56 -5.33
N TYR A 8 -6.23 -5.88 -5.30
CA TYR A 8 -7.50 -6.58 -5.08
C TYR A 8 -7.39 -7.53 -3.89
N LYS A 9 -8.44 -7.59 -3.07
CA LYS A 9 -8.55 -8.50 -1.92
C LYS A 9 -9.73 -9.45 -2.07
N CYS A 10 -9.49 -10.73 -1.79
CA CYS A 10 -10.58 -11.70 -1.63
C CYS A 10 -11.26 -11.47 -0.28
N GLY A 11 -12.56 -11.19 -0.30
CA GLY A 11 -13.36 -11.03 0.93
C GLY A 11 -13.63 -12.34 1.70
N VAL A 12 -13.14 -13.49 1.22
CA VAL A 12 -13.33 -14.80 1.87
C VAL A 12 -12.04 -15.29 2.51
N CYS A 13 -11.00 -15.54 1.74
CA CYS A 13 -9.74 -16.08 2.25
C CYS A 13 -8.69 -15.00 2.60
N GLY A 14 -8.94 -13.74 2.26
CA GLY A 14 -8.02 -12.64 2.53
C GLY A 14 -6.85 -12.52 1.56
N ASN A 15 -6.75 -13.35 0.51
CA ASN A 15 -5.72 -13.21 -0.52
C ASN A 15 -5.72 -11.79 -1.10
N ILE A 16 -4.53 -11.19 -1.20
CA ILE A 16 -4.33 -9.87 -1.81
C ILE A 16 -3.39 -10.03 -3.01
N VAL A 17 -3.77 -9.42 -4.13
CA VAL A 17 -2.99 -9.44 -5.37
C VAL A 17 -2.88 -8.04 -5.95
N GLU A 18 -1.80 -7.78 -6.67
CA GLU A 18 -1.61 -6.58 -7.46
C GLU A 18 -1.61 -6.92 -8.95
N ILE A 19 -2.20 -6.05 -9.76
CA ILE A 19 -2.17 -6.18 -11.22
C ILE A 19 -0.82 -5.72 -11.77
N LEU A 20 0.01 -6.67 -12.20
CA LEU A 20 1.26 -6.39 -12.92
C LEU A 20 1.05 -6.17 -14.42
N ASN A 21 0.03 -6.82 -15.00
CA ASN A 21 -0.33 -6.69 -16.41
C ASN A 21 -1.85 -6.76 -16.57
N VAL A 22 -2.46 -5.74 -17.18
CA VAL A 22 -3.89 -5.73 -17.47
C VAL A 22 -4.24 -6.80 -18.53
N GLY A 23 -5.16 -7.69 -18.16
CA GLY A 23 -5.85 -8.59 -19.08
C GLY A 23 -7.34 -8.24 -19.23
N GLY A 24 -8.10 -9.10 -19.91
CA GLY A 24 -9.53 -8.88 -20.17
C GLY A 24 -10.50 -9.53 -19.16
N GLY A 25 -10.03 -10.25 -18.15
CA GLY A 25 -10.86 -11.04 -17.24
C GLY A 25 -11.14 -10.39 -15.88
N GLN A 26 -12.24 -10.80 -15.23
CA GLN A 26 -12.53 -10.45 -13.84
C GLN A 26 -11.70 -11.33 -12.90
N LEU A 27 -11.08 -10.72 -11.89
CA LEU A 27 -10.39 -11.47 -10.84
C LEU A 27 -11.41 -12.18 -9.93
N VAL A 28 -11.27 -13.50 -9.80
CA VAL A 28 -12.12 -14.35 -8.98
C VAL A 28 -11.26 -15.16 -8.01
N CYS A 29 -11.65 -15.17 -6.74
CA CYS A 29 -11.04 -16.00 -5.71
C CYS A 29 -12.14 -16.53 -4.79
N CYS A 30 -12.06 -17.81 -4.39
CA CYS A 30 -13.12 -18.49 -3.62
C CYS A 30 -14.51 -18.42 -4.28
N GLY A 31 -14.57 -18.50 -5.62
CA GLY A 31 -15.82 -18.50 -6.38
C GLY A 31 -16.54 -17.15 -6.43
N LYS A 32 -15.93 -16.06 -5.94
CA LYS A 32 -16.51 -14.71 -5.95
C LYS A 32 -15.55 -13.71 -6.59
N PRO A 33 -16.06 -12.62 -7.20
CA PRO A 33 -15.23 -11.50 -7.61
C PRO A 33 -14.39 -10.97 -6.44
N MET A 34 -13.12 -10.66 -6.70
CA MET A 34 -12.28 -9.98 -5.72
C MET A 34 -12.66 -8.50 -5.63
N ASN A 35 -12.50 -7.91 -4.45
CA ASN A 35 -12.81 -6.51 -4.20
C ASN A 35 -11.61 -5.65 -4.58
N LEU A 36 -11.83 -4.60 -5.38
CA LEU A 36 -10.82 -3.56 -5.59
C LEU A 36 -10.60 -2.83 -4.27
N LEU A 37 -9.34 -2.69 -3.85
CA LEU A 37 -8.96 -1.83 -2.74
C LEU A 37 -8.67 -0.44 -3.29
N GLU A 38 -9.67 0.45 -3.20
CA GLU A 38 -9.53 1.84 -3.62
C GLU A 38 -8.77 2.63 -2.53
N GLU A 39 -7.70 3.30 -2.94
CA GLU A 39 -6.84 4.11 -2.06
C GLU A 39 -7.65 5.24 -1.40
N ASN A 40 -7.44 5.49 -0.11
CA ASN A 40 -8.02 6.62 0.64
C ASN A 40 -9.55 6.64 0.71
N THR A 41 -10.21 5.48 0.64
CA THR A 41 -11.69 5.38 0.65
C THR A 41 -12.30 4.88 1.95
N VAL A 42 -11.51 4.26 2.83
CA VAL A 42 -11.99 3.72 4.10
C VAL A 42 -12.14 4.86 5.10
N ASP A 43 -13.27 4.91 5.80
CA ASP A 43 -13.51 5.86 6.90
C ASP A 43 -12.70 5.44 8.14
N ALA A 44 -11.50 6.00 8.27
CA ALA A 44 -10.58 5.79 9.39
C ALA A 44 -9.77 7.06 9.68
N ALA A 45 -9.00 7.05 10.77
CA ALA A 45 -8.15 8.17 11.18
C ALA A 45 -7.06 8.48 10.14
N VAL A 46 -7.31 9.47 9.27
CA VAL A 46 -6.45 9.84 8.13
C VAL A 46 -5.02 10.13 8.57
N GLU A 47 -4.86 10.82 9.71
CA GLU A 47 -3.57 11.20 10.27
C GLU A 47 -2.69 10.01 10.66
N LYS A 48 -3.26 8.80 10.76
CA LYS A 48 -2.53 7.56 11.05
C LYS A 48 -2.25 6.70 9.82
N HIS A 49 -2.89 6.98 8.68
CA HIS A 49 -2.83 6.08 7.52
C HIS A 49 -2.21 6.72 6.29
N ILE A 50 -2.39 8.03 6.08
CA ILE A 50 -1.72 8.71 4.97
C ILE A 50 -0.20 8.61 5.18
N PRO A 51 0.54 7.98 4.24
CA PRO A 51 1.99 7.92 4.33
C PRO A 51 2.58 9.32 4.30
N VAL A 52 3.61 9.57 5.11
CA VAL A 52 4.40 10.79 5.05
C VAL A 52 5.78 10.40 4.53
N ALA A 53 6.13 10.95 3.37
CA ALA A 53 7.39 10.67 2.69
C ALA A 53 8.30 11.90 2.72
N GLU A 54 9.58 11.67 3.00
CA GLU A 54 10.62 12.69 2.99
C GLU A 54 11.83 12.17 2.19
N VAL A 55 12.32 12.99 1.26
CA VAL A 55 13.51 12.65 0.46
C VAL A 55 14.75 13.18 1.16
N LYS A 56 15.71 12.30 1.49
CA LYS A 56 17.01 12.65 2.09
C LYS A 56 18.11 11.86 1.41
N ASP A 57 19.17 12.53 0.98
CA ASP A 57 20.39 11.89 0.47
C ASP A 57 20.14 10.84 -0.65
N GLY A 58 19.11 11.03 -1.47
CA GLY A 58 18.71 10.07 -2.52
C GLY A 58 17.86 8.89 -2.04
N GLU A 59 17.45 8.89 -0.78
CA GLU A 59 16.54 7.92 -0.18
C GLU A 59 15.17 8.54 0.10
N VAL A 60 14.11 7.77 -0.10
CA VAL A 60 12.75 8.11 0.28
C VAL A 60 12.46 7.44 1.63
N HIS A 61 12.37 8.25 2.67
CA HIS A 61 12.01 7.82 4.01
C HIS A 61 10.50 7.96 4.18
N VAL A 62 9.82 6.84 4.39
CA VAL A 62 8.38 6.79 4.59
C VAL A 62 8.08 6.43 6.04
N LYS A 63 7.19 7.19 6.66
CA LYS A 63 6.51 6.82 7.90
C LYS A 63 5.01 6.68 7.63
N VAL A 64 4.36 5.71 8.25
CA VAL A 64 2.91 5.57 8.14
C VAL A 64 2.25 6.22 9.34
N GLY A 65 1.60 7.33 8.98
CA GLY A 65 0.97 8.33 9.79
C GLY A 65 1.80 9.59 10.02
N GLU A 66 1.13 10.74 10.01
CA GLU A 66 1.60 11.92 10.74
C GLU A 66 1.67 11.58 12.24
N VAL A 67 0.64 10.89 12.73
CA VAL A 67 0.60 10.20 14.02
C VAL A 67 0.91 8.73 13.79
N GLU A 68 1.92 8.18 14.47
CA GLU A 68 2.39 6.80 14.27
C GLU A 68 1.24 5.78 14.30
N HIS A 69 1.13 4.99 13.22
CA HIS A 69 0.15 3.91 13.12
C HIS A 69 0.47 2.78 14.11
N PRO A 70 -0.53 2.12 14.72
CA PRO A 70 -0.31 0.93 15.54
C PRO A 70 0.37 -0.22 14.77
N MET A 71 1.28 -0.93 15.41
CA MET A 71 1.92 -2.13 14.85
C MET A 71 1.72 -3.32 15.78
N LEU A 72 0.46 -3.65 16.05
CA LEU A 72 0.03 -4.76 16.91
C LEU A 72 -0.23 -6.03 16.09
N ALA A 73 -0.26 -7.20 16.74
CA ALA A 73 -0.44 -8.48 16.05
C ALA A 73 -1.72 -8.54 15.21
N GLU A 74 -2.81 -7.94 15.72
CA GLU A 74 -4.11 -7.86 15.07
C GLU A 74 -4.30 -6.61 14.19
N HIS A 75 -3.43 -5.62 14.30
CA HIS A 75 -3.59 -4.32 13.63
C HIS A 75 -2.23 -3.69 13.32
N PHE A 76 -1.82 -3.79 12.06
CA PHE A 76 -0.51 -3.32 11.60
C PHE A 76 -0.52 -2.98 10.11
N ILE A 77 0.48 -2.20 9.71
CA ILE A 77 0.82 -1.93 8.32
C ILE A 77 1.54 -3.16 7.77
N GLN A 78 1.00 -3.79 6.74
CA GLN A 78 1.59 -5.00 6.16
C GLN A 78 2.69 -4.69 5.14
N TRP A 79 2.55 -3.60 4.38
CA TRP A 79 3.59 -3.14 3.47
C TRP A 79 3.49 -1.65 3.16
N VAL A 80 4.61 -1.12 2.68
CA VAL A 80 4.75 0.22 2.12
C VAL A 80 5.33 0.10 0.71
N GLU A 81 4.87 0.95 -0.20
CA GLU A 81 5.35 1.04 -1.57
C GLU A 81 5.70 2.46 -1.96
N VAL A 82 6.78 2.60 -2.73
CA VAL A 82 7.11 3.81 -3.48
C VAL A 82 7.00 3.49 -4.96
N ILE A 83 6.22 4.31 -5.67
CA ILE A 83 5.98 4.19 -7.10
C ILE A 83 6.54 5.44 -7.76
N THR A 84 7.37 5.27 -8.78
CA THR A 84 8.00 6.37 -9.51
C THR A 84 7.26 6.68 -10.81
N LYS A 85 7.48 7.87 -11.36
CA LYS A 85 6.85 8.31 -12.63
C LYS A 85 7.30 7.51 -13.85
N ASP A 86 8.50 6.91 -13.81
CA ASP A 86 9.03 6.02 -14.85
C ASP A 86 8.60 4.55 -14.64
N GLY A 87 7.79 4.26 -13.62
CA GLY A 87 7.12 2.98 -13.43
C GLY A 87 7.86 1.98 -12.54
N GLN A 88 8.91 2.38 -11.83
CA GLN A 88 9.52 1.56 -10.79
C GLN A 88 8.56 1.43 -9.61
N VAL A 89 8.47 0.22 -9.06
CA VAL A 89 7.69 -0.09 -7.86
C VAL A 89 8.63 -0.77 -6.87
N LEU A 90 8.86 -0.11 -5.74
CA LEU A 90 9.62 -0.68 -4.63
C LEU A 90 8.65 -0.98 -3.49
N ARG A 91 8.75 -2.16 -2.90
CA ARG A 91 7.90 -2.62 -1.80
C ARG A 91 8.74 -3.10 -0.64
N GLN A 92 8.38 -2.67 0.57
CA GLN A 92 8.87 -3.23 1.82
C GLN A 92 7.68 -3.80 2.60
N ASN A 93 7.73 -5.10 2.90
CA ASN A 93 6.81 -5.71 3.84
C ASN A 93 7.26 -5.37 5.27
N LEU A 94 6.29 -5.17 6.16
CA LEU A 94 6.49 -4.91 7.57
C LEU A 94 5.78 -5.98 8.40
N ASN A 95 6.23 -6.16 9.64
CA ASN A 95 5.64 -7.11 10.58
C ASN A 95 5.12 -6.39 11.83
N ALA A 96 4.11 -6.98 12.46
CA ALA A 96 3.65 -6.54 13.78
C ALA A 96 4.82 -6.47 14.78
N GLY A 97 4.83 -5.44 15.61
CA GLY A 97 5.89 -5.12 16.58
C GLY A 97 7.02 -4.26 16.05
N GLU A 98 7.13 -4.07 14.72
CA GLU A 98 8.11 -3.17 14.11
C GLU A 98 7.61 -1.72 14.10
N LYS A 99 8.50 -0.76 13.78
CA LYS A 99 8.06 0.61 13.49
C LYS A 99 7.38 0.66 12.11
N PRO A 100 6.32 1.46 11.93
CA PRO A 100 5.63 1.61 10.65
C PRO A 100 6.41 2.53 9.71
N VAL A 101 7.65 2.17 9.38
CA VAL A 101 8.58 2.96 8.57
C VAL A 101 9.25 2.10 7.51
N ALA A 102 9.58 2.70 6.38
CA ALA A 102 10.32 2.07 5.30
C ALA A 102 11.26 3.08 4.63
N VAL A 103 12.39 2.61 4.11
CA VAL A 103 13.38 3.46 3.44
C VAL A 103 13.73 2.84 2.11
N PHE A 104 13.63 3.63 1.05
CA PHE A 104 13.83 3.17 -0.32
C PHE A 104 14.91 4.01 -1.00
N LYS A 105 15.87 3.35 -1.63
CA LYS A 105 16.73 4.00 -2.63
C LYS A 105 15.95 4.09 -3.93
N VAL A 106 15.70 5.30 -4.39
CA VAL A 106 14.85 5.56 -5.55
C VAL A 106 15.63 6.36 -6.56
N ASP A 107 15.82 5.78 -7.74
CA ASP A 107 16.41 6.46 -8.88
C ASP A 107 15.28 7.06 -9.72
N GLY A 108 14.89 8.30 -9.43
CA GLY A 108 13.86 9.00 -10.20
C GLY A 108 12.90 9.84 -9.37
N GLU A 109 11.88 10.37 -10.04
CA GLU A 109 10.84 11.15 -9.39
C GLU A 109 9.71 10.25 -8.87
N VAL A 110 9.36 10.41 -7.59
CA VAL A 110 8.23 9.70 -6.97
C VAL A 110 6.92 10.19 -7.58
N ASP A 111 6.06 9.25 -7.98
CA ASP A 111 4.67 9.50 -8.40
C ASP A 111 3.70 9.42 -7.22
N ARG A 112 3.83 8.35 -6.41
CA ARG A 112 3.06 8.19 -5.19
C ARG A 112 3.73 7.23 -4.21
N VAL A 113 3.41 7.40 -2.94
CA VAL A 113 3.73 6.47 -1.86
C VAL A 113 2.44 5.91 -1.32
N ARG A 114 2.37 4.60 -1.09
CA ARG A 114 1.18 3.95 -0.54
C ARG A 114 1.51 2.90 0.49
N GLU A 115 0.54 2.62 1.34
CA GLU A 115 0.64 1.63 2.41
C GLU A 115 -0.64 0.79 2.47
N TYR A 116 -0.55 -0.40 3.06
CA TYR A 116 -1.72 -1.19 3.39
C TYR A 116 -1.79 -1.54 4.88
N CYS A 117 -2.86 -1.09 5.53
CA CYS A 117 -3.28 -1.52 6.85
C CYS A 117 -4.20 -2.74 6.73
N ASN A 118 -3.91 -3.79 7.52
CA ASN A 118 -4.68 -5.03 7.49
C ASN A 118 -6.17 -4.85 7.83
N LEU A 119 -6.51 -3.83 8.62
CA LEU A 119 -7.89 -3.48 9.01
C LEU A 119 -8.47 -2.33 8.17
N HIS A 120 -7.68 -1.29 7.90
CA HIS A 120 -8.18 -0.04 7.33
C HIS A 120 -7.86 0.15 5.84
N GLY A 121 -7.34 -0.87 5.16
CA GLY A 121 -7.25 -0.86 3.71
C GLY A 121 -6.01 -0.14 3.17
N LEU A 122 -6.12 0.34 1.93
CA LEU A 122 -5.02 0.91 1.16
C LEU A 122 -5.07 2.45 1.22
N TRP A 123 -3.93 3.07 1.48
CA TRP A 123 -3.81 4.53 1.58
C TRP A 123 -2.62 5.03 0.78
N SER A 124 -2.71 6.25 0.26
CA SER A 124 -1.64 6.85 -0.54
C SER A 124 -1.53 8.36 -0.37
N THR A 125 -0.31 8.85 -0.57
CA THR A 125 0.00 10.25 -0.86
C THR A 125 0.66 10.33 -2.22
N LYS A 126 0.43 11.43 -2.93
CA LYS A 126 1.17 11.77 -4.15
C LYS A 126 2.30 12.72 -3.81
#